data_AF-A0A353YAN1-F1
#
_entry.id   AF-A0A353YAN1-F1
#
_cell.length_a   1.000
_cell.length_b   1.000
_cell.length_c   1.000
_cell.angle_alpha   90.00
_cell.angle_beta   90.00
_cell.angle_gamma   90.00
#
_symmetry.space_group_name_H-M   'P 1'
#
loop_
_entity.id
_entity.type
_entity.pdbx_description
1 polymer ?
#
loop_
_entity_poly.entity_id
_entity_poly.type
_entity_poly.pdbx_seq_one_letter_code
_entity_poly.pdbx_strand_id
1 'polypeptide(L)'
;MRLFLTLFSLLLAWPVAAQFPERDLVLELREIDEGGAGYVVGTRPQVPLMPPQQLQVRNGGAARLSFSQTTPIQWVQAVQAQGALTGAGVKQGLIWLQAGQSLQFKPRWPGGQRPATVEVEVQTQNVRQQPGKDLPTQERGELSTTVSAPLGQWVTLARSGNAPQPGVYSSNAASQRPRLLQLRVTAP
;
A
#
# COMPACT_ATOMS: atom_id res chain seq x y z
N MET A 1 -21.03 4.06 -75.07
CA MET A 1 -21.84 3.67 -73.90
C MET A 1 -20.91 2.97 -72.92
N ARG A 2 -20.53 3.61 -71.80
CA ARG A 2 -19.46 3.15 -70.89
C ARG A 2 -20.06 2.29 -69.77
N LEU A 3 -19.56 1.05 -69.63
CA LEU A 3 -19.96 0.08 -68.62
C LEU A 3 -19.22 0.38 -67.30
N PHE A 4 -19.96 0.63 -66.22
CA PHE A 4 -19.42 0.92 -64.89
C PHE A 4 -19.05 -0.39 -64.18
N LEU A 5 -17.80 -0.50 -63.72
CA LEU A 5 -17.29 -1.57 -62.87
C LEU A 5 -17.34 -1.07 -61.40
N THR A 6 -18.22 -1.62 -60.57
CA THR A 6 -18.32 -1.30 -59.15
C THR A 6 -17.42 -2.21 -58.32
N LEU A 7 -16.31 -1.67 -57.82
CA LEU A 7 -15.41 -2.34 -56.87
C LEU A 7 -15.81 -1.92 -55.44
N PHE A 8 -16.33 -2.88 -54.66
CA PHE A 8 -16.73 -2.68 -53.27
C PHE A 8 -15.51 -2.85 -52.35
N SER A 9 -14.90 -1.75 -51.92
CA SER A 9 -13.76 -1.76 -50.98
C SER A 9 -14.26 -1.87 -49.54
N LEU A 10 -14.05 -3.04 -48.93
CA LEU A 10 -14.22 -3.27 -47.49
C LEU A 10 -13.12 -2.50 -46.72
N LEU A 11 -13.51 -1.47 -45.96
CA LEU A 11 -12.63 -0.80 -45.00
C LEU A 11 -12.50 -1.66 -43.73
N LEU A 12 -11.38 -2.37 -43.61
CA LEU A 12 -10.90 -2.96 -42.36
C LEU A 12 -10.45 -1.84 -41.42
N ALA A 13 -11.32 -1.43 -40.49
CA ALA A 13 -10.94 -0.53 -39.41
C ALA A 13 -10.08 -1.30 -38.40
N TRP A 14 -8.76 -1.12 -38.45
CA TRP A 14 -7.88 -1.56 -37.36
C TRP A 14 -8.21 -0.77 -36.08
N PRO A 15 -8.28 -1.42 -34.90
CA PRO A 15 -8.50 -0.71 -33.65
C PRO A 15 -7.25 0.13 -33.37
N VAL A 16 -7.36 1.44 -33.52
CA VAL A 16 -6.38 2.38 -32.99
C VAL A 16 -6.40 2.19 -31.47
N ALA A 17 -5.40 1.49 -30.94
CA ALA A 17 -5.17 1.45 -29.51
C ALA A 17 -4.99 2.90 -29.05
N ALA A 18 -5.84 3.36 -28.14
CA ALA A 18 -5.76 4.71 -27.60
C ALA A 18 -4.38 4.87 -26.92
N GLN A 19 -3.45 5.51 -27.60
CA GLN A 19 -2.10 5.74 -27.10
C GLN A 19 -2.17 6.82 -26.04
N PHE A 20 -1.82 6.45 -24.80
CA PHE A 20 -1.74 7.42 -23.70
C PHE A 20 -0.61 8.41 -23.97
N PRO A 21 -0.75 9.68 -23.57
CA PRO A 21 0.35 10.63 -23.64
C PRO A 21 1.56 10.10 -22.86
N GLU A 22 2.72 10.02 -23.49
CA GLU A 22 3.99 9.61 -22.88
C GLU A 22 4.55 10.73 -21.98
N ARG A 23 3.82 11.04 -20.91
CA ARG A 23 4.16 12.08 -19.94
C ARG A 23 4.31 11.47 -18.56
N ASP A 24 5.14 12.09 -17.74
CA ASP A 24 5.25 11.71 -16.34
C ASP A 24 4.15 12.39 -15.53
N LEU A 25 3.49 11.63 -14.67
CA LEU A 25 2.50 12.08 -13.71
C LEU A 25 3.17 12.15 -12.33
N VAL A 26 2.81 13.17 -11.55
CA VAL A 26 3.24 13.27 -10.16
C VAL A 26 2.13 12.71 -9.28
N LEU A 27 2.46 11.68 -8.51
CA LEU A 27 1.60 11.10 -7.48
C LEU A 27 2.07 11.61 -6.12
N GLU A 28 1.18 12.24 -5.39
CA GLU A 28 1.42 12.63 -4.01
C GLU A 28 0.54 11.80 -3.08
N LEU A 29 1.16 11.21 -2.07
CA LEU A 29 0.51 10.36 -1.09
C LEU A 29 0.68 10.98 0.30
N ARG A 30 -0.41 11.07 1.06
CA ARG A 30 -0.35 11.55 2.44
C ARG A 30 -1.29 10.77 3.34
N GLU A 31 -0.93 10.71 4.62
CA GLU A 31 -1.80 10.26 5.68
C GLU A 31 -2.27 11.46 6.49
N ILE A 32 -3.57 11.54 6.76
CA ILE A 32 -4.16 12.55 7.63
C ILE A 32 -5.05 11.89 8.67
N ASP A 33 -5.21 12.52 9.84
CA ASP A 33 -6.29 12.16 10.74
C ASP A 33 -7.65 12.52 10.08
N GLU A 34 -8.63 11.66 10.24
CA GLU A 34 -10.01 11.94 9.85
C GLU A 34 -10.60 12.94 10.85
N GLY A 35 -10.99 14.12 10.33
CA GLY A 35 -11.59 15.16 11.15
C GLY A 35 -12.96 14.75 11.69
N GLY A 36 -13.13 14.79 13.01
CA GLY A 36 -14.40 14.64 13.70
C GLY A 36 -14.52 15.63 14.85
N ALA A 37 -15.72 16.11 15.14
CA ALA A 37 -16.03 17.15 16.14
C ALA A 37 -15.92 16.66 17.61
N GLY A 38 -14.96 15.78 17.92
CA GLY A 38 -14.77 15.19 19.23
C GLY A 38 -13.38 15.47 19.80
N TYR A 39 -13.31 15.76 21.10
CA TYR A 39 -12.05 15.88 21.82
C TYR A 39 -11.56 14.49 22.24
N VAL A 40 -10.33 14.14 21.89
CA VAL A 40 -9.71 12.86 22.25
C VAL A 40 -8.50 13.17 23.14
N VAL A 41 -8.52 12.66 24.37
CA VAL A 41 -7.40 12.75 25.32
C VAL A 41 -6.87 11.34 25.55
N GLY A 42 -5.57 11.15 25.38
CA GLY A 42 -4.90 9.88 25.63
C GLY A 42 -3.56 10.10 26.33
N THR A 43 -3.18 9.15 27.17
CA THR A 43 -1.89 9.14 27.88
C THR A 43 -0.83 8.30 27.16
N ARG A 44 -1.15 7.73 26.00
CA ARG A 44 -0.24 6.94 25.18
C ARG A 44 0.39 7.79 24.08
N PRO A 45 1.65 7.53 23.68
CA PRO A 45 2.29 8.23 22.57
C PRO A 45 1.47 8.10 21.28
N GLN A 46 1.17 9.23 20.64
CA GLN A 46 0.53 9.23 19.33
C GLN A 46 1.50 8.66 18.29
N VAL A 47 1.05 7.67 17.51
CA VAL A 47 1.82 7.18 16.36
C VAL A 47 1.93 8.31 15.34
N PRO A 48 3.14 8.71 14.91
CA PRO A 48 3.31 9.77 13.92
C PRO A 48 2.55 9.47 12.61
N LEU A 49 2.09 10.52 11.93
CA LEU A 49 1.56 10.42 10.57
C LEU A 49 2.72 10.17 9.61
N MET A 50 2.45 9.44 8.53
CA MET A 50 3.40 9.30 7.44
C MET A 50 3.65 10.67 6.79
N PRO A 51 4.91 11.12 6.65
CA PRO A 51 5.20 12.35 5.92
C PRO A 51 4.76 12.20 4.46
N PRO A 52 4.30 13.28 3.79
CA PRO A 52 3.88 13.20 2.40
C PRO A 52 4.98 12.61 1.51
N GLN A 53 4.58 11.69 0.64
CA GLN A 53 5.47 11.02 -0.31
C GLN A 53 5.12 11.50 -1.72
N GLN A 54 6.13 11.85 -2.51
CA GLN A 54 5.95 12.26 -3.90
C GLN A 54 6.67 11.27 -4.81
N LEU A 55 5.96 10.79 -5.83
CA LEU A 55 6.44 9.80 -6.79
C LEU A 55 6.20 10.36 -8.20
N GLN A 56 7.25 10.42 -9.03
CA GLN A 56 7.11 10.71 -10.44
C GLN A 56 6.98 9.40 -11.20
N VAL A 57 5.89 9.22 -11.93
CA VAL A 57 5.53 7.95 -12.57
C VAL A 57 5.13 8.20 -14.01
N ARG A 58 5.75 7.48 -14.95
CA ARG A 58 5.35 7.55 -16.36
C ARG A 58 3.89 7.11 -16.52
N ASN A 59 3.12 7.81 -17.33
CA ASN A 59 1.75 7.44 -17.66
C ASN A 59 1.69 6.02 -18.25
N GLY A 60 0.88 5.14 -17.65
CA GLY A 60 0.82 3.71 -17.97
C GLY A 60 1.90 2.84 -17.32
N GLY A 61 2.95 3.46 -16.76
CA GLY A 61 4.00 2.81 -15.98
C GLY A 61 3.60 2.55 -14.54
N ALA A 62 4.43 1.80 -13.80
CA ALA A 62 4.20 1.48 -12.39
C ALA A 62 5.33 2.02 -11.51
N ALA A 63 4.98 2.46 -10.31
CA ALA A 63 5.92 2.81 -9.25
C ALA A 63 5.56 2.08 -7.96
N ARG A 64 6.58 1.76 -7.15
CA ARG A 64 6.42 1.06 -5.87
C ARG A 64 7.11 1.83 -4.74
N LEU A 65 6.40 1.94 -3.62
CA LEU A 65 6.88 2.48 -2.36
C LEU A 65 6.81 1.37 -1.31
N SER A 66 7.92 1.06 -0.64
CA SER A 66 8.00 -0.01 0.35
C SER A 66 8.63 0.46 1.64
N PHE A 67 7.99 0.14 2.76
CA PHE A 67 8.50 0.36 4.10
C PHE A 67 8.57 -0.99 4.80
N SER A 68 9.77 -1.45 5.14
CA SER A 68 9.94 -2.73 5.82
C SER A 68 11.00 -2.65 6.90
N GLN A 69 10.76 -3.33 8.00
CA GLN A 69 11.74 -3.62 9.03
C GLN A 69 12.07 -5.11 8.96
N THR A 70 13.38 -5.41 8.99
CA THR A 70 13.86 -6.78 9.08
C THR A 70 14.53 -6.96 10.43
N THR A 71 14.06 -7.91 11.22
CA THR A 71 14.56 -8.19 12.56
C THR A 71 15.19 -9.59 12.57
N PRO A 72 16.49 -9.71 12.85
CA PRO A 72 17.11 -11.00 13.08
C PRO A 72 16.67 -11.56 14.43
N ILE A 73 16.36 -12.85 14.47
CA ILE A 73 16.17 -13.55 15.73
C ILE A 73 17.10 -14.75 15.80
N GLN A 74 17.89 -14.79 16.88
CA GLN A 74 18.72 -15.93 17.24
C GLN A 74 17.94 -16.85 18.19
N TRP A 75 17.96 -18.15 17.89
CA TRP A 75 17.25 -19.16 18.65
C TRP A 75 18.20 -20.24 19.12
N VAL A 76 17.92 -20.84 20.27
CA VAL A 76 18.62 -22.03 20.75
C VAL A 76 17.90 -23.26 20.20
N GLN A 77 18.59 -24.06 19.37
CA GLN A 77 18.08 -25.29 18.75
C GLN A 77 18.30 -26.52 19.63
N ALA A 78 19.41 -26.57 20.37
CA ALA A 78 19.72 -27.67 21.27
C ALA A 78 20.62 -27.19 22.41
N VAL A 79 20.39 -27.75 23.59
CA VAL A 79 21.28 -27.61 24.74
C VAL A 79 21.75 -29.01 25.10
N GLN A 80 23.05 -29.27 24.95
CA GLN A 80 23.68 -30.48 25.46
C GLN A 80 24.18 -30.23 26.87
N ALA A 81 23.74 -31.07 27.81
CA ALA A 81 24.25 -31.07 29.18
C ALA A 81 25.67 -31.64 29.22
N GLN A 82 26.47 -31.15 30.17
CA GLN A 82 27.84 -31.61 30.39
C GLN A 82 27.83 -33.09 30.84
N GLY A 83 28.56 -33.95 30.14
CA GLY A 83 28.76 -35.36 30.48
C GLY A 83 30.20 -35.64 30.89
N ALA A 84 30.47 -36.81 31.49
CA ALA A 84 31.80 -37.17 32.01
C ALA A 84 32.95 -37.09 30.98
N LEU A 85 32.65 -37.11 29.68
CA LEU A 85 33.59 -37.02 28.56
C LEU A 85 33.22 -35.96 27.51
N THR A 86 32.15 -35.17 27.71
CA THR A 86 31.63 -34.22 26.71
C THR A 86 31.26 -32.88 27.35
N GLY A 87 31.73 -31.77 26.76
CA GLY A 87 31.41 -30.42 27.21
C GLY A 87 29.96 -30.02 26.93
N ALA A 88 29.40 -29.09 27.73
CA ALA A 88 28.10 -28.50 27.46
C ALA A 88 28.15 -27.67 26.18
N GLY A 89 27.10 -27.75 25.37
CA GLY A 89 27.02 -27.09 24.07
C GLY A 89 25.64 -26.49 23.83
N VAL A 90 25.61 -25.32 23.20
CA VAL A 90 24.37 -24.68 22.76
C VAL A 90 24.44 -24.53 21.25
N LYS A 91 23.55 -25.22 20.54
CA LYS A 91 23.39 -25.03 19.09
C LYS A 91 22.42 -23.88 18.87
N GLN A 92 22.80 -22.88 18.09
CA GLN A 92 21.95 -21.74 17.76
C GLN A 92 21.61 -21.69 16.27
N GLY A 93 20.44 -21.13 15.93
CA GLY A 93 20.02 -20.86 14.55
C GLY A 93 19.53 -19.42 14.41
N LEU A 94 19.74 -18.81 13.25
CA LEU A 94 19.32 -17.43 12.94
C LEU A 94 18.16 -17.47 11.93
N ILE A 95 17.07 -16.77 12.21
CA ILE A 95 16.02 -16.49 11.21
C ILE A 95 15.79 -14.99 11.09
N TRP A 96 15.45 -14.53 9.90
CA TRP A 96 15.11 -13.13 9.63
C TRP A 96 13.59 -13.00 9.54
N LEU A 97 13.01 -12.20 10.43
CA LEU A 97 11.60 -11.83 10.34
C LEU A 97 11.48 -10.50 9.60
N GLN A 98 10.62 -10.48 8.59
CA GLN A 98 10.30 -9.27 7.84
C GLN A 98 8.88 -8.84 8.18
N ALA A 99 8.73 -7.57 8.55
CA ALA A 99 7.46 -6.89 8.68
C ALA A 99 7.50 -5.63 7.81
N GLY A 100 6.40 -5.28 7.16
CA GLY A 100 6.37 -4.12 6.28
C GLY A 100 5.11 -3.98 5.46
N GLN A 101 5.05 -2.87 4.73
CA GLN A 101 4.01 -2.57 3.77
C GLN A 101 4.64 -2.13 2.44
N SER A 102 4.03 -2.52 1.33
CA SER A 102 4.37 -1.97 0.02
C SER A 102 3.11 -1.51 -0.71
N LEU A 103 3.25 -0.40 -1.41
CA LEU A 103 2.22 0.25 -2.19
C LEU A 103 2.73 0.36 -3.62
N GLN A 104 1.97 -0.16 -4.58
CA GLN A 104 2.28 -0.02 -6.00
C GLN A 104 1.17 0.76 -6.68
N PHE A 105 1.58 1.71 -7.52
CA PHE A 105 0.68 2.61 -8.23
C PHE A 105 0.94 2.50 -9.73
N LYS A 106 -0.13 2.34 -10.51
CA LYS A 106 -0.08 2.37 -11.98
C LYS A 106 -1.12 3.35 -12.50
N PRO A 107 -0.74 4.62 -12.71
CA PRO A 107 -1.67 5.62 -13.22
C PRO A 107 -1.83 5.49 -14.74
N ARG A 108 -3.05 5.75 -15.23
CA ARG A 108 -3.41 5.86 -16.64
C ARG A 108 -4.24 7.12 -16.82
N TRP A 109 -3.73 8.04 -17.61
CA TRP A 109 -4.37 9.32 -17.88
C TRP A 109 -4.58 9.51 -19.38
N PRO A 110 -5.83 9.71 -19.83
CA PRO A 110 -6.13 9.87 -21.25
C PRO A 110 -5.78 11.24 -21.84
N GLY A 111 -5.19 12.15 -21.05
CA GLY A 111 -4.86 13.51 -21.49
C GLY A 111 -5.94 14.55 -21.16
N GLY A 112 -5.55 15.83 -21.21
CA GLY A 112 -6.43 16.97 -20.92
C GLY A 112 -6.95 17.00 -19.48
N GLN A 113 -8.12 17.59 -19.24
CA GLN A 113 -8.70 17.71 -17.90
C GLN A 113 -9.43 16.43 -17.42
N ARG A 114 -9.23 15.31 -18.10
CA ARG A 114 -9.87 14.04 -17.75
C ARG A 114 -9.22 13.46 -16.49
N PRO A 115 -10.01 12.79 -15.61
CA PRO A 115 -9.45 12.13 -14.44
C PRO A 115 -8.47 11.03 -14.83
N ALA A 116 -7.45 10.82 -14.01
CA ALA A 116 -6.53 9.70 -14.13
C ALA A 116 -7.11 8.48 -13.42
N THR A 117 -7.06 7.32 -14.05
CA THR A 117 -7.36 6.03 -13.40
C THR A 117 -6.09 5.50 -12.77
N VAL A 118 -6.09 5.23 -11.48
CA VAL A 118 -4.93 4.70 -10.76
C VAL A 118 -5.27 3.33 -10.21
N GLU A 119 -4.56 2.32 -10.71
CA GLU A 119 -4.54 0.99 -10.13
C GLU A 119 -3.57 1.01 -8.95
N VAL A 120 -4.03 0.54 -7.79
CA VAL A 120 -3.32 0.56 -6.51
C VAL A 120 -3.29 -0.85 -5.95
N GLU A 121 -2.09 -1.35 -5.69
CA GLU A 121 -1.88 -2.64 -5.03
C GLU A 121 -1.18 -2.39 -3.69
N VAL A 122 -1.71 -2.98 -2.63
CA VAL A 122 -1.20 -2.89 -1.27
C VAL A 122 -0.81 -4.28 -0.81
N GLN A 123 0.44 -4.48 -0.43
CA GLN A 123 0.90 -5.72 0.19
C GLN A 123 1.37 -5.43 1.62
N THR A 124 0.91 -6.22 2.58
CA THR A 124 1.32 -6.13 3.98
C THR A 124 1.97 -7.43 4.43
N GLN A 125 2.99 -7.31 5.28
CA GLN A 125 3.67 -8.40 5.95
C GLN A 125 3.72 -8.05 7.43
N ASN A 126 3.07 -8.86 8.27
CA ASN A 126 3.00 -8.65 9.70
C ASN A 126 3.64 -9.82 10.43
N VAL A 127 4.31 -9.52 11.53
CA VAL A 127 4.82 -10.52 12.47
C VAL A 127 3.93 -10.48 13.70
N ARG A 128 3.20 -11.55 13.96
CA ARG A 128 2.30 -11.67 15.12
C ARG A 128 2.92 -12.61 16.15
N GLN A 129 3.10 -12.12 17.38
CA GLN A 129 3.41 -12.98 18.51
C GLN A 129 2.13 -13.68 18.97
N GLN A 130 2.15 -15.00 19.06
CA GLN A 130 1.01 -15.79 19.49
C GLN A 130 1.20 -16.19 20.96
N PRO A 131 0.29 -15.80 21.88
CA PRO A 131 0.38 -16.23 23.28
C PRO A 131 0.38 -17.76 23.38
N GLY A 132 1.33 -18.32 24.12
CA GLY A 132 1.46 -19.77 24.29
C GLY A 132 2.09 -20.53 23.13
N LYS A 133 2.59 -19.83 22.10
CA LYS A 133 3.52 -20.43 21.13
C LYS A 133 4.88 -19.77 21.21
N ASP A 134 5.91 -20.60 21.15
CA ASP A 134 7.30 -20.14 21.19
C ASP A 134 7.72 -19.39 19.91
N LEU A 135 6.93 -19.52 18.83
CA LEU A 135 7.25 -18.97 17.51
C LEU A 135 6.26 -17.87 17.10
N PRO A 136 6.74 -16.66 16.73
CA PRO A 136 5.92 -15.67 16.06
C PRO A 136 5.58 -16.15 14.65
N THR A 137 4.37 -15.82 14.19
CA THR A 137 3.90 -16.16 12.85
C THR A 137 4.01 -14.95 11.92
N GLN A 138 4.33 -15.21 10.65
CA GLN A 138 4.27 -14.20 9.60
C GLN A 138 2.93 -14.30 8.88
N GLU A 139 2.19 -13.19 8.85
CA GLU A 139 0.94 -13.05 8.11
C GLU A 139 1.19 -12.12 6.91
N ARG A 140 0.65 -12.48 5.74
CA ARG A 140 0.69 -11.66 4.53
C ARG A 140 -0.72 -11.27 4.13
N GLY A 141 -0.90 -10.01 3.75
CA GLY A 141 -2.14 -9.50 3.16
C GLY A 141 -1.87 -8.84 1.81
N GLU A 142 -2.86 -8.90 0.92
CA GLU A 142 -2.83 -8.23 -0.39
C GLU A 142 -4.20 -7.62 -0.69
N LEU A 143 -4.21 -6.39 -1.22
CA LEU A 143 -5.40 -5.69 -1.66
C LEU A 143 -5.12 -4.98 -2.98
N SER A 144 -5.97 -5.19 -3.98
CA SER A 144 -5.92 -4.46 -5.25
C SER A 144 -7.20 -3.65 -5.42
N THR A 145 -7.04 -2.38 -5.79
CA THR A 145 -8.16 -1.46 -6.04
C THR A 145 -7.84 -0.52 -7.19
N THR A 146 -8.88 0.01 -7.84
CA THR A 146 -8.74 1.00 -8.91
C THR A 146 -9.53 2.24 -8.53
N VAL A 147 -8.88 3.41 -8.57
CA VAL A 147 -9.47 4.68 -8.17
C VAL A 147 -9.42 5.67 -9.34
N SER A 148 -10.50 6.43 -9.52
CA SER A 148 -10.53 7.56 -10.44
C SER A 148 -10.14 8.83 -9.67
N ALA A 149 -9.04 9.47 -10.08
CA ALA A 149 -8.48 10.64 -9.44
C ALA A 149 -8.59 11.87 -10.37
N PRO A 150 -9.44 12.87 -10.04
CA PRO A 150 -9.40 14.16 -10.70
C PRO A 150 -8.03 14.82 -10.51
N LEU A 151 -7.50 15.45 -11.56
CA LEU A 151 -6.17 16.05 -11.51
C LEU A 151 -6.11 17.19 -10.48
N GLY A 152 -5.02 17.25 -9.71
CA GLY A 152 -4.76 18.27 -8.70
C GLY A 152 -5.61 18.16 -7.43
N GLN A 153 -6.49 17.14 -7.33
CA GLN A 153 -7.38 16.96 -6.19
C GLN A 153 -6.95 15.78 -5.32
N TRP A 154 -7.20 15.90 -4.01
CA TRP A 154 -6.99 14.81 -3.06
C TRP A 154 -8.19 13.87 -3.08
N VAL A 155 -7.92 12.58 -3.33
CA VAL A 155 -8.90 11.50 -3.25
C VAL A 155 -8.51 10.52 -2.16
N THR A 156 -9.48 10.03 -1.40
CA THR A 156 -9.24 9.03 -0.35
C THR A 156 -9.11 7.64 -0.98
N LEU A 157 -7.98 6.98 -0.76
CA LEU A 157 -7.73 5.60 -1.18
C LEU A 157 -8.19 4.58 -0.14
N ALA A 158 -7.96 4.90 1.14
CA ALA A 158 -8.23 4.01 2.24
C ALA A 158 -8.52 4.78 3.53
N ARG A 159 -9.24 4.12 4.44
CA ARG A 159 -9.53 4.57 5.80
C ARG A 159 -9.06 3.50 6.77
N SER A 160 -8.35 3.89 7.82
CA SER A 160 -7.94 3.01 8.91
C SER A 160 -8.45 3.53 10.25
N GLY A 161 -8.54 2.65 11.25
CA GLY A 161 -9.09 2.97 12.57
C GLY A 161 -10.61 2.85 12.65
N ASN A 162 -11.12 2.84 13.88
CA ASN A 162 -12.56 2.73 14.15
C ASN A 162 -13.14 4.11 14.45
N ALA A 163 -14.30 4.41 13.86
CA ALA A 163 -15.01 5.64 14.17
C ALA A 163 -15.35 5.67 15.68
N PRO A 164 -15.05 6.77 16.40
CA PRO A 164 -15.46 6.89 17.80
C PRO A 164 -16.98 6.92 17.89
N GLN A 165 -17.54 6.13 18.81
CA GLN A 165 -18.98 6.12 19.05
C GLN A 165 -19.39 7.30 19.94
N PRO A 166 -20.34 8.15 19.52
CA PRO A 166 -20.78 9.29 20.33
C PRO A 166 -21.29 8.86 21.71
N GLY A 167 -20.92 9.60 22.76
CA GLY A 167 -21.39 9.36 24.13
C GLY A 167 -20.73 8.19 24.86
N VAL A 168 -19.79 7.46 24.24
CA VAL A 168 -19.06 6.35 24.87
C VAL A 168 -17.67 6.81 25.28
N TYR A 169 -17.42 6.83 26.59
CA TYR A 169 -16.06 7.00 27.13
C TYR A 169 -15.37 5.63 27.15
N SER A 170 -14.32 5.45 26.33
CA SER A 170 -13.51 4.25 26.37
C SER A 170 -12.02 4.59 26.40
N SER A 171 -11.26 3.82 27.17
CA SER A 171 -9.80 3.89 27.20
C SER A 171 -9.15 3.36 25.91
N ASN A 172 -9.92 2.65 25.07
CA ASN A 172 -9.47 2.12 23.78
C ASN A 172 -9.69 3.11 22.61
N ALA A 173 -10.72 3.96 22.63
CA ALA A 173 -10.95 4.96 21.57
C ALA A 173 -9.88 6.06 21.52
N ALA A 174 -9.16 6.27 22.63
CA ALA A 174 -8.01 7.17 22.67
C ALA A 174 -6.78 6.64 21.90
N SER A 175 -6.80 5.38 21.44
CA SER A 175 -5.61 4.71 20.88
C SER A 175 -5.27 5.13 19.46
N GLN A 176 -6.27 5.44 18.62
CA GLN A 176 -6.09 5.75 17.21
C GLN A 176 -7.29 6.55 16.71
N ARG A 177 -7.08 7.84 16.40
CA ARG A 177 -8.04 8.55 15.54
C ARG A 177 -8.12 7.80 14.21
N PRO A 178 -9.32 7.68 13.61
CA PRO A 178 -9.41 7.19 12.25
C PRO A 178 -8.49 8.00 11.35
N ARG A 179 -7.82 7.35 10.39
CA ARG A 179 -6.91 8.01 9.45
C ARG A 179 -7.33 7.77 8.03
N LEU A 180 -7.04 8.73 7.18
CA LEU A 180 -7.30 8.67 5.75
C LEU A 180 -5.96 8.64 5.00
N LEU A 181 -5.82 7.66 4.12
CA LEU A 181 -4.77 7.66 3.12
C LEU A 181 -5.30 8.36 1.88
N GLN A 182 -4.65 9.42 1.44
CA GLN A 182 -5.08 10.24 0.31
C GLN A 182 -4.02 10.28 -0.78
N LEU A 183 -4.50 10.24 -2.02
CA LEU A 183 -3.71 10.37 -3.24
C LEU A 183 -4.11 11.64 -3.98
N ARG A 184 -3.12 12.33 -4.53
CA ARG A 184 -3.33 13.38 -5.53
C ARG A 184 -2.50 13.04 -6.75
N VAL A 185 -3.10 13.23 -7.93
CA VAL A 185 -2.43 13.04 -9.22
C VAL A 185 -2.33 14.39 -9.89
N THR A 186 -1.13 14.78 -10.30
CA THR A 186 -0.89 16.01 -11.04
C THR A 186 -0.27 15.66 -12.39
N ALA A 187 -0.84 16.20 -13.46
CA ALA A 187 -0.27 16.13 -14.80
C ALA A 187 0.66 17.35 -15.03
N PRO A 188 1.67 17.22 -15.89
CA PRO A 188 2.60 18.30 -16.22
C PRO A 188 1.98 19.33 -17.17
#